data_AF-A0A4Q0MCG3-F1
#
_entry.id   AF-A0A4Q0MCG3-F1
#
_cell.length_a   1.000
_cell.length_b   1.000
_cell.length_c   1.000
_cell.angle_alpha   90.00
_cell.angle_beta   90.00
_cell.angle_gamma   90.00
#
_symmetry.space_group_name_H-M   'P 1'
#
loop_
_entity.id
_entity.type
_entity.pdbx_description
1 polymer ?
#
loop_
_entity_poly.entity_id
_entity_poly.type
_entity_poly.pdbx_seq_one_letter_code
_entity_poly.pdbx_strand_id
1 'polypeptide(L)' 'MAIDFIKERQFEMKLMEIYRQHSWLSDEIAEADFINLFPVTYKKGKIVRLEKPAGYDLNRDIYLEVLVAFRNTFT' A
#
# COMPACT_ATOMS: atom_id res chain seq x y z
N MET A 1 14.31 -13.53 3.16
CA MET A 1 15.25 -12.54 2.60
C MET A 1 15.00 -12.30 1.12
N ALA A 2 15.10 -13.25 0.17
CA ALA A 2 14.77 -12.96 -1.25
C ALA A 2 13.26 -12.86 -1.56
N ILE A 3 12.42 -13.61 -0.83
CA ILE A 3 10.97 -13.67 -1.05
C ILE A 3 10.29 -12.37 -0.58
N ASP A 4 10.79 -11.75 0.50
CA ASP A 4 10.28 -10.47 1.01
C ASP A 4 10.37 -9.37 -0.06
N PHE A 5 11.53 -9.19 -0.69
CA PHE A 5 11.72 -8.18 -1.76
C PHE A 5 10.79 -8.38 -2.96
N ILE A 6 10.48 -9.63 -3.31
CA ILE A 6 9.56 -9.93 -4.42
C ILE A 6 8.13 -9.54 -4.04
N LYS A 7 7.71 -9.89 -2.82
CA LYS A 7 6.38 -9.56 -2.31
C LYS A 7 6.22 -8.04 -2.10
N GLU A 8 7.24 -7.37 -1.60
CA GLU A 8 7.27 -5.90 -1.48
C GLU A 8 7.07 -5.24 -2.85
N ARG A 9 7.83 -5.64 -3.88
CA ARG A 9 7.64 -5.12 -5.23
C ARG A 9 6.27 -5.42 -5.83
N GLN A 10 5.74 -6.62 -5.59
CA GLN A 10 4.38 -6.96 -6.02
C GLN A 10 3.33 -6.07 -5.34
N PHE A 11 3.53 -5.76 -4.06
CA PHE A 11 2.65 -4.87 -3.33
C PHE A 11 2.77 -3.43 -3.83
N GLU A 12 3.97 -2.93 -4.09
CA GLU A 12 4.19 -1.61 -4.72
C GLU A 12 3.48 -1.51 -6.08
N MET A 13 3.60 -2.55 -6.94
CA MET A 13 2.88 -2.59 -8.21
C MET A 13 1.36 -2.52 -8.02
N LYS A 14 0.82 -3.21 -7.00
CA LYS A 14 -0.61 -3.14 -6.67
C LYS A 14 -1.03 -1.76 -6.17
N LEU A 15 -0.19 -1.09 -5.38
CA LEU A 15 -0.44 0.29 -4.96
C LEU A 15 -0.47 1.24 -6.16
N MET A 16 0.44 1.08 -7.12
CA MET A 16 0.42 1.85 -8.37
C MET A 16 -0.83 1.59 -9.20
N GLU A 17 -1.31 0.35 -9.28
CA GLU A 17 -2.57 0.01 -9.95
C GLU A 17 -3.75 0.73 -9.28
N ILE A 18 -3.88 0.62 -7.95
CA ILE A 18 -4.94 1.30 -7.19
C ILE A 18 -4.85 2.82 -7.43
N TYR A 19 -3.66 3.39 -7.34
CA TYR A 19 -3.45 4.82 -7.57
C TYR A 19 -3.93 5.26 -8.96
N ARG A 20 -3.63 4.48 -10.00
CA ARG A 20 -4.02 4.77 -11.39
C ARG A 20 -5.50 4.56 -11.66
N GLN A 21 -6.17 3.66 -10.93
CA GLN A 21 -7.61 3.48 -11.03
C GLN A 21 -8.39 4.68 -10.50
N HIS A 22 -7.82 5.43 -9.56
CA HIS A 22 -8.43 6.59 -8.95
C HIS A 22 -7.78 7.88 -9.46
N SER A 23 -8.25 8.37 -10.61
CA SER A 23 -7.66 9.55 -11.27
C SER A 23 -7.59 10.79 -10.36
N TRP A 24 -8.51 10.92 -9.41
CA TRP A 24 -8.53 12.04 -8.45
C TRP A 24 -7.37 11.99 -7.44
N LEU A 25 -6.79 10.82 -7.16
CA LEU A 25 -5.61 10.74 -6.27
C LEU A 25 -4.44 11.51 -6.86
N SER A 26 -4.33 11.56 -8.19
CA SER A 26 -3.25 12.28 -8.87
C SER A 26 -3.30 13.79 -8.72
N ASP A 27 -4.47 14.35 -8.40
CA ASP A 27 -4.63 15.76 -8.06
C ASP A 27 -4.26 16.06 -6.59
N GLU A 28 -4.33 15.05 -5.70
CA GLU A 28 -4.18 15.23 -4.25
C GLU A 28 -2.80 14.81 -3.71
N ILE A 29 -2.17 13.80 -4.30
CA ILE A 29 -0.89 13.24 -3.84
C ILE A 29 -0.14 12.62 -5.01
N ALA A 30 1.19 12.72 -5.03
CA ALA A 30 1.98 12.03 -6.04
C ALA A 30 1.96 10.50 -5.82
N GLU A 31 2.10 9.72 -6.90
CA GLU A 31 2.14 8.25 -6.85
C GLU A 31 3.19 7.74 -5.84
N ALA A 32 4.38 8.37 -5.82
CA ALA A 32 5.45 8.02 -4.90
C ALA A 32 5.08 8.31 -3.44
N ASP A 33 4.46 9.46 -3.15
CA ASP A 33 3.99 9.81 -1.82
C ASP A 33 2.88 8.85 -1.35
N PHE A 34 1.96 8.48 -2.25
CA PHE A 34 0.91 7.48 -1.96
C PHE A 34 1.51 6.12 -1.58
N ILE A 35 2.54 5.65 -2.30
CA ILE A 35 3.24 4.41 -1.95
C ILE A 35 3.91 4.54 -0.58
N ASN A 36 4.52 5.69 -0.29
CA ASN A 36 5.15 5.96 1.01
C ASN A 36 4.17 6.05 2.17
N LEU A 37 2.86 6.26 1.94
CA LEU A 37 1.84 6.18 3.00
C LEU A 37 1.66 4.74 3.53
N PHE A 38 2.11 3.73 2.78
CA PHE A 38 1.89 2.32 3.08
C PHE A 38 3.19 1.51 3.17
N PRO A 39 4.09 1.84 4.12
CA PRO A 39 5.35 1.13 4.27
C PRO A 39 5.11 -0.31 4.74
N VAL A 40 5.71 -1.27 4.03
CA VAL A 40 5.73 -2.68 4.45
C VAL A 40 6.65 -2.81 5.66
N THR A 41 6.08 -3.24 6.80
CA THR A 41 6.83 -3.36 8.05
C THR A 41 6.87 -4.81 8.53
N TYR A 42 8.03 -5.29 8.95
CA TYR A 42 8.20 -6.62 9.53
C TYR A 42 8.54 -6.52 11.02
N LYS A 43 7.80 -7.25 11.85
CA LYS A 43 8.05 -7.34 13.30
C LYS A 43 8.20 -8.80 13.70
N LYS A 44 9.39 -9.16 14.20
CA LYS A 44 9.75 -10.54 14.57
C LYS A 44 9.56 -11.55 13.42
N GLY A 45 9.91 -11.16 12.20
CA GLY A 45 9.78 -12.01 11.00
C GLY A 45 8.35 -12.22 10.51
N LYS A 46 7.37 -11.50 11.07
CA LYS A 46 5.99 -11.46 10.57
C LYS A 46 5.70 -10.08 10.01
N ILE A 47 5.00 -10.04 8.89
CA ILE A 47 4.54 -8.78 8.33
C ILE A 47 3.46 -8.16 9.25
N VAL A 48 3.57 -6.86 9.46
CA VAL A 48 2.62 -6.09 10.25
C VAL A 48 1.58 -5.49 9.32
N ARG A 49 0.31 -5.54 9.73
CA ARG A 49 -0.79 -4.93 8.99
C ARG A 49 -0.55 -3.43 8.82
N LEU A 50 -0.85 -2.92 7.62
CA LEU A 50 -0.81 -1.50 7.33
C LEU A 50 -1.79 -0.72 8.22
N GLU A 51 -1.30 0.37 8.80
CA GLU A 51 -2.10 1.32 9.55
C GLU A 51 -2.62 2.41 8.61
N LYS A 52 -3.74 3.05 8.97
CA LYS A 52 -4.22 4.20 8.20
C LYS A 52 -3.22 5.36 8.41
N PRO A 53 -2.74 6.01 7.34
CA PRO A 53 -1.81 7.13 7.48
C PRO A 53 -2.44 8.23 8.35
N ALA A 54 -1.76 8.58 9.44
CA ALA A 54 -2.17 9.65 10.32
C ALA A 54 -1.87 10.99 9.63
N GLY A 55 -2.90 11.73 9.24
CA GLY A 55 -2.76 13.04 8.60
C GLY A 55 -3.12 13.09 7.12
N TYR A 56 -3.53 11.97 6.53
CA TYR A 56 -4.14 11.96 5.20
C TYR A 56 -5.59 11.49 5.30
N ASP A 57 -6.54 12.29 4.82
CA ASP A 57 -7.94 11.89 4.76
C ASP A 57 -8.15 10.94 3.58
N LEU A 58 -7.50 9.78 3.68
CA LEU A 58 -7.65 8.77 2.65
C LEU A 58 -9.07 8.22 2.72
N ASN A 59 -9.73 8.25 1.58
CA ASN A 59 -11.03 7.63 1.39
C ASN A 59 -10.99 6.18 1.90
N ARG A 60 -11.99 5.82 2.69
CA ARG A 60 -12.11 4.49 3.31
C ARG A 60 -12.07 3.37 2.26
N ASP A 61 -12.69 3.59 1.10
CA ASP A 61 -12.71 2.60 0.03
C ASP A 61 -11.30 2.31 -0.50
N ILE A 62 -10.49 3.34 -0.75
CA ILE A 62 -9.09 3.16 -1.18
C ILE A 62 -8.28 2.44 -0.10
N TYR A 63 -8.46 2.84 1.17
CA TYR A 63 -7.76 2.17 2.27
C TYR A 63 -8.14 0.67 2.35
N LEU A 64 -9.40 0.32 2.09
CA LEU A 64 -9.85 -1.07 2.03
C LEU A 64 -9.23 -1.81 0.84
N GLU A 65 -9.15 -1.19 -0.34
CA GLU A 65 -8.49 -1.79 -1.51
C GLU A 65 -7.02 -2.06 -1.23
N VAL A 66 -6.32 -1.12 -0.60
CA VAL A 66 -4.91 -1.28 -0.19
C VAL A 66 -4.76 -2.43 0.81
N LEU A 67 -5.66 -2.54 1.80
CA LEU A 67 -5.65 -3.65 2.75
C LEU A 67 -5.90 -5.01 2.08
N VAL A 68 -6.78 -5.05 1.09
CA VAL A 68 -7.06 -6.27 0.31
C VAL A 68 -5.85 -6.65 -0.53
N ALA A 69 -5.23 -5.70 -1.23
CA ALA A 69 -4.01 -5.92 -2.00
C ALA A 69 -2.87 -6.43 -1.11
N PHE A 70 -2.68 -5.81 0.05
CA PHE A 70 -1.69 -6.23 1.04
C PHE A 70 -1.93 -7.67 1.50
N ARG A 71 -3.19 -8.00 1.86
CA ARG A 71 -3.54 -9.36 2.27
C ARG A 71 -3.26 -10.36 1.15
N ASN A 72 -3.61 -10.06 -0.10
CA ASN A 72 -3.40 -10.97 -1.24
C ASN A 72 -1.92 -11.21 -1.55
N THR A 73 -1.05 -10.23 -1.32
CA THR A 73 0.39 -10.37 -1.59
C THR A 73 1.13 -11.14 -0.49
N PHE A 74 0.70 -10.99 0.76
CA PHE A 74 1.44 -11.51 1.91
C PHE A 74 0.79 -12.69 2.65
N THR A 75 -0.46 -13.06 2.30
CA THR A 75 -1.10 -14.33 2.70
C THR A 75 -0.58 -15.49 1.86
#